data_AF-A0A376VA81-F1
#
_entry.id   AF-A0A376VA81-F1
#
_cell.length_a   1.000
_cell.length_b   1.000
_cell.length_c   1.000
_cell.angle_alpha   90.00
_cell.angle_beta   90.00
_cell.angle_gamma   90.00
#
_symmetry.space_group_name_H-M   'P 1'
#
loop_
_entity.id
_entity.type
_entity.pdbx_description
1 polymer ?
#
loop_
_entity_poly.entity_id
_entity_poly.type
_entity_poly.pdbx_seq_one_letter_code
_entity_poly.pdbx_strand_id
1 'polypeptide(L)'
;MVRRYGKKTLAESWLQTSQLDYAILRPGGLLDGAATGKAQRIQNQECHGFVHRADVAAHIHELANAPALNQQVHSLIEPDLKPA
;
A
#
# COMPACT_ATOMS: atom_id res chain seq x y z
N MET A 1 -16.10 19.37 16.75
CA MET A 1 -15.69 18.04 16.23
C MET A 1 -14.31 18.16 15.60
N VAL A 2 -13.24 17.99 16.38
CA VAL A 2 -11.86 18.07 15.86
C VAL A 2 -11.51 16.73 15.22
N ARG A 3 -11.62 16.63 13.89
CA ARG A 3 -11.03 15.52 13.15
C ARG A 3 -9.52 15.63 13.31
N ARG A 4 -8.91 14.78 14.14
CA ARG A 4 -7.45 14.65 14.18
C ARG A 4 -7.01 14.02 12.87
N TYR A 5 -6.58 14.83 11.91
CA TYR A 5 -5.89 14.33 10.74
C TYR A 5 -4.53 13.80 11.22
N GLY A 6 -4.38 12.48 11.22
CA GLY A 6 -3.09 11.85 11.51
C GLY A 6 -2.04 12.35 10.50
N LYS A 7 -0.77 12.44 10.91
CA LYS A 7 0.33 12.94 10.05
C LYS A 7 0.36 12.28 8.65
N LYS A 8 -0.04 11.01 8.57
CA LYS A 8 -0.16 10.25 7.31
C LYS A 8 -1.19 10.87 6.35
N THR A 9 -2.36 11.24 6.85
CA THR A 9 -3.43 11.85 6.02
C THR A 9 -3.04 13.21 5.47
N LEU A 10 -2.27 14.00 6.24
CA LEU A 10 -1.77 15.28 5.75
C LEU A 10 -0.71 15.11 4.67
N ALA A 11 0.21 14.14 4.85
CA ALA A 11 1.22 13.80 3.86
C ALA A 11 0.59 13.30 2.55
N GLU A 12 -0.44 12.46 2.64
CA GLU A 12 -1.21 12.00 1.48
C GLU A 12 -1.87 13.18 0.76
N SER A 13 -2.55 14.07 1.49
CA SER A 13 -3.21 15.23 0.88
C SER A 13 -2.22 16.16 0.16
N TRP A 14 -1.02 16.37 0.70
CA TRP A 14 0.00 17.19 0.04
C TRP A 14 0.51 16.54 -1.24
N LEU A 15 0.76 15.22 -1.21
CA LEU A 15 1.18 14.46 -2.37
C LEU A 15 0.14 14.51 -3.49
N GLN A 16 -1.15 14.40 -3.14
CA GLN A 16 -2.28 14.46 -4.08
C GLN A 16 -2.46 15.83 -4.74
N THR A 17 -2.09 16.91 -4.05
CA THR A 17 -2.14 18.27 -4.60
C THR A 17 -0.87 18.68 -5.35
N SER A 18 0.16 17.84 -5.31
CA SER A 18 1.43 18.08 -5.98
C SER A 18 1.39 17.58 -7.42
N GLN A 19 2.29 18.09 -8.27
CA GLN A 19 2.46 17.62 -9.65
C GLN A 19 3.34 16.36 -9.74
N LEU A 20 3.66 15.75 -8.59
CA LEU A 20 4.47 14.55 -8.51
C LEU A 20 3.69 13.34 -9.00
N ASP A 21 4.34 12.50 -9.77
CA ASP A 21 3.81 11.18 -10.07
C ASP A 21 4.04 10.27 -8.84
N TYR A 22 2.95 9.79 -8.25
CA TYR A 22 3.02 9.02 -7.00
C TYR A 22 2.20 7.73 -7.08
N ALA A 23 2.55 6.76 -6.26
CA ALA A 23 1.69 5.63 -5.91
C ALA A 23 1.63 5.50 -4.40
N ILE A 24 0.43 5.38 -3.85
CA ILE A 24 0.20 5.15 -2.43
C ILE A 24 -0.11 3.68 -2.25
N LEU A 25 0.82 2.95 -1.63
CA LEU A 25 0.62 1.55 -1.27
C LEU A 25 0.20 1.46 0.20
N ARG A 26 -1.00 0.92 0.45
CA ARG A 26 -1.58 0.71 1.78
C ARG A 26 -1.55 -0.78 2.11
N PRO A 27 -0.46 -1.30 2.68
CA PRO A 27 -0.44 -2.69 3.10
C PRO A 27 -1.42 -2.91 4.26
N GLY A 28 -1.96 -4.12 4.34
CA GLY A 28 -2.67 -4.60 5.52
C GLY A 28 -1.74 -4.78 6.73
N GLY A 29 -2.10 -5.72 7.61
CA GLY A 29 -1.24 -6.11 8.74
C GLY A 29 0.09 -6.66 8.24
N LEU A 30 1.20 -6.02 8.62
CA LEU A 30 2.53 -6.46 8.22
C LEU A 30 2.95 -7.67 9.03
N LEU A 31 3.29 -8.76 8.35
CA LEU A 31 3.89 -9.95 8.95
C LEU A 31 5.36 -10.07 8.54
N ASP A 32 6.17 -10.55 9.47
CA ASP A 32 7.55 -10.93 9.21
C ASP A 32 7.58 -12.36 8.64
N GLY A 33 8.39 -12.59 7.62
CA GLY A 33 8.47 -13.86 6.91
C GLY A 33 9.00 -13.73 5.49
N ALA A 34 9.19 -14.86 4.82
CA ALA A 34 9.55 -14.90 3.41
C ALA A 34 8.40 -14.38 2.52
N ALA A 35 8.71 -13.88 1.33
CA ALA A 35 7.69 -13.50 0.37
C ALA A 35 6.90 -14.74 -0.07
N THR A 36 5.58 -14.67 -0.04
CA THR A 36 4.68 -15.72 -0.53
C THR A 36 4.43 -15.58 -2.03
N GLY A 37 4.61 -14.37 -2.58
CA GLY A 37 4.25 -14.02 -3.95
C GLY A 37 2.74 -14.00 -4.18
N LYS A 38 1.93 -14.09 -3.13
CA LYS A 38 0.47 -14.18 -3.19
C LYS A 38 -0.22 -12.88 -2.80
N ALA A 39 0.54 -11.84 -2.45
CA ALA A 39 -0.03 -10.54 -2.15
C ALA A 39 -0.71 -9.94 -3.38
N GLN A 40 -1.90 -9.38 -3.19
CA GLN A 40 -2.73 -8.81 -4.25
C GLN A 40 -2.92 -7.31 -4.02
N ARG A 41 -2.69 -6.53 -5.09
CA ARG A 41 -3.02 -5.11 -5.15
C ARG A 41 -4.50 -4.94 -5.46
N ILE A 42 -5.21 -4.24 -4.59
CA ILE A 42 -6.64 -4.00 -4.71
C ILE A 42 -6.85 -2.49 -4.72
N GLN A 43 -7.55 -1.99 -5.74
CA GLN A 43 -7.88 -0.57 -5.88
C GLN A 43 -9.32 -0.31 -5.48
N ASN A 44 -9.62 0.93 -5.07
CA ASN A 44 -10.96 1.43 -4.76
C ASN A 44 -11.73 0.65 -3.67
N GLN A 45 -11.03 -0.13 -2.86
CA GLN A 45 -11.60 -0.93 -1.78
C GLN A 45 -10.66 -0.92 -0.57
N GLU A 46 -11.24 -0.68 0.61
CA GLU A 46 -10.57 -0.94 1.88
C GLU A 46 -10.55 -2.45 2.11
N CYS A 47 -9.34 -3.00 2.07
CA CYS A 47 -9.10 -4.42 2.27
C CYS A 47 -8.43 -4.62 3.62
N HIS A 48 -9.07 -5.43 4.47
CA HIS A 48 -8.51 -5.86 5.74
C HIS A 48 -7.93 -7.24 5.56
N GLY A 49 -6.61 -7.35 5.72
CA GLY A 49 -5.87 -8.60 5.57
C GLY A 49 -4.45 -8.42 6.09
N PHE A 50 -3.60 -9.41 5.84
CA PHE A 50 -2.19 -9.38 6.22
C PHE A 50 -1.33 -9.46 4.97
N VAL A 51 -0.08 -9.01 5.05
CA VAL A 51 0.89 -9.18 3.98
C VAL A 51 2.29 -9.28 4.57
N HIS A 52 3.13 -10.14 3.98
CA HIS A 52 4.53 -10.20 4.39
C HIS A 52 5.29 -8.95 3.93
N ARG A 53 6.18 -8.45 4.79
CA ARG A 53 7.04 -7.30 4.45
C ARG A 53 7.87 -7.53 3.17
N ALA A 54 8.27 -8.77 2.93
CA ALA A 54 9.00 -9.16 1.72
C ALA A 54 8.15 -8.99 0.45
N ASP A 55 6.86 -9.36 0.49
CA ASP A 55 5.92 -9.12 -0.62
C ASP A 55 5.66 -7.63 -0.85
N VAL A 56 5.54 -6.85 0.23
CA VAL A 56 5.42 -5.39 0.12
C VAL A 56 6.63 -4.81 -0.60
N ALA A 57 7.84 -5.24 -0.25
CA ALA A 57 9.07 -4.77 -0.91
C ALA A 57 9.10 -5.16 -2.41
N ALA A 58 8.68 -6.37 -2.76
CA ALA A 58 8.59 -6.82 -4.15
C ALA A 58 7.62 -5.94 -4.96
N HIS A 59 6.45 -5.65 -4.41
CA HIS A 59 5.45 -4.79 -5.05
C HIS A 59 5.92 -3.34 -5.19
N ILE A 60 6.63 -2.80 -4.19
CA ILE A 60 7.24 -1.48 -4.28
C ILE A 60 8.28 -1.46 -5.41
N HIS A 61 9.09 -2.52 -5.53
CA HIS A 61 10.09 -2.62 -6.60
C HIS A 61 9.44 -2.68 -7.99
N GLU A 62 8.35 -3.43 -8.15
CA GLU A 62 7.57 -3.44 -9.40
C GLU A 62 7.01 -2.07 -9.75
N LEU A 63 6.41 -1.37 -8.77
CA LEU A 63 5.87 -0.02 -8.97
C LEU A 63 6.98 0.98 -9.32
N ALA A 64 8.14 0.88 -8.66
CA ALA A 64 9.28 1.75 -8.94
C ALA A 64 9.87 1.54 -10.34
N ASN A 65 9.75 0.34 -10.90
CA ASN A 65 10.16 0.03 -12.27
C ASN A 65 9.07 0.34 -13.32
N ALA A 66 7.86 0.67 -12.90
CA ALA A 66 6.80 1.05 -13.83
C ALA A 66 7.14 2.40 -14.49
N PRO A 67 6.82 2.59 -15.77
CA PRO A 67 7.12 3.83 -16.49
C PRO A 67 6.36 5.05 -15.95
N ALA A 68 5.24 4.84 -15.25
CA ALA A 68 4.51 5.85 -14.51
C ALA A 68 3.70 5.18 -13.38
N LEU A 69 3.61 5.85 -12.25
CA LEU A 69 2.85 5.48 -11.05
C LEU A 69 1.39 5.92 -11.13
N ASN A 70 1.07 6.91 -11.98
CA ASN A 70 -0.28 7.33 -12.36
C ASN A 70 -1.17 7.74 -11.17
N GLN A 71 -0.58 8.28 -10.10
CA GLN A 71 -1.31 8.79 -8.94
C GLN A 71 -2.25 7.74 -8.29
N GLN A 72 -1.86 6.47 -8.34
CA GLN A 72 -2.75 5.38 -7.94
C GLN A 72 -2.64 5.05 -6.45
N VAL A 73 -3.78 4.74 -5.85
CA VAL A 73 -3.85 4.24 -4.47
C VAL A 73 -4.21 2.76 -4.50
N HIS A 74 -3.31 1.93 -3.98
CA HIS A 74 -3.44 0.47 -3.97
C HIS A 74 -3.42 -0.04 -2.53
N SER A 75 -4.42 -0.80 -2.14
CA SER A 75 -4.39 -1.64 -0.95
C SER A 75 -3.60 -2.91 -1.26
N LEU A 76 -2.72 -3.37 -0.37
CA LEU A 76 -1.94 -4.60 -0.56
C LEU A 76 -2.21 -5.58 0.57
N ILE A 77 -2.89 -6.68 0.25
CA ILE A 77 -3.17 -7.76 1.19
C ILE A 77 -2.95 -9.11 0.53
N GLU A 78 -2.61 -10.10 1.32
CA GLU A 78 -2.70 -11.50 0.94
C GLU A 78 -3.98 -12.07 1.57
N PRO A 79 -5.01 -12.41 0.77
CA PRO A 79 -6.33 -12.79 1.28
C PRO A 79 -6.32 -14.07 2.12
N ASP A 80 -5.38 -14.99 1.84
CA ASP A 80 -5.24 -16.26 2.56
C ASP A 80 -4.28 -16.18 3.75
N LEU A 81 -3.63 -15.04 3.97
CA LEU A 81 -2.63 -14.90 5.02
C LEU A 81 -3.29 -14.64 6.37
N LYS A 82 -3.01 -15.52 7.33
CA LYS A 82 -3.45 -15.40 8.71
C LYS A 82 -2.24 -15.34 9.63
N PRO A 83 -2.22 -14.45 10.64
CA PRO A 83 -1.22 -14.48 11.68
C PRO A 83 -1.31 -15.84 12.40
N ALA A 84 -0.16 -16.43 12.68
CA ALA A 84 -0.03 -17.66 13.47
C ALA A 84 -0.35 -17.42 14.94
#